data_AF-A0ABD0L1N2-F1
#
_entry.id   AF-A0ABD0L1N2-F1
#
_cell.length_a   1.000
_cell.length_b   1.000
_cell.length_c   1.000
_cell.angle_alpha   90.00
_cell.angle_beta   90.00
_cell.angle_gamma   90.00
#
_symmetry.space_group_name_H-M   'P 1'
#
loop_
_entity.id
_entity.type
_entity.pdbx_description
1 polymer ?
#
loop_
_entity_poly.entity_id
_entity_poly.type
_entity_poly.pdbx_seq_one_letter_code
_entity_poly.pdbx_strand_id
1 'polypeptide(L)'
;MAIFSKPVCLDCTCYELGHCWTPYCLKASTDVSKIVFREAFKIYGSLYLITALIKKRGLRYYAKQFIPETVRSTIFLTINGTLFIALFCVWRRLLGCFYFLNSSFLPAYFAAGTAILAERKS
;
A
#
# COMPACT_ATOMS: atom_id res chain seq x y z
N MET A 1 -15.29 -8.36 -22.59
CA MET A 1 -14.12 -7.65 -23.12
C MET A 1 -14.40 -6.15 -23.05
N ALA A 2 -13.60 -5.38 -22.32
CA ALA A 2 -13.76 -3.94 -22.29
C ALA A 2 -13.28 -3.36 -23.64
N ILE A 3 -14.17 -2.64 -24.31
CA ILE A 3 -13.88 -1.95 -25.57
C ILE A 3 -13.20 -0.62 -25.19
N PHE A 4 -11.89 -0.52 -25.40
CA PHE A 4 -11.07 0.65 -25.03
C PHE A 4 -11.31 1.91 -25.87
N SER A 5 -12.20 1.87 -26.87
CA SER A 5 -12.35 2.98 -27.83
C SER A 5 -13.15 4.18 -27.31
N LYS A 6 -13.80 4.08 -26.14
CA LYS A 6 -14.37 5.22 -25.41
C LYS A 6 -14.07 5.07 -23.91
N PRO A 7 -13.56 6.12 -23.22
CA PRO A 7 -13.40 6.07 -21.78
C PRO A 7 -14.81 6.02 -21.13
N VAL A 8 -15.23 4.82 -20.73
CA VAL A 8 -16.48 4.64 -20.00
C VAL A 8 -16.27 5.19 -18.59
N CYS A 9 -17.03 6.23 -18.29
CA CYS A 9 -17.09 6.88 -16.99
C CYS A 9 -18.08 6.10 -16.12
N LEU A 10 -17.57 5.46 -15.06
CA LEU A 10 -18.37 4.73 -14.10
C LEU A 10 -18.77 5.69 -12.97
N ASP A 11 -20.07 5.96 -12.86
CA ASP A 11 -20.61 6.99 -11.98
C ASP A 11 -20.90 6.48 -10.55
N CYS A 12 -20.09 5.54 -10.08
CA CYS A 12 -20.16 5.05 -8.71
C CYS A 12 -19.26 5.85 -7.77
N THR A 13 -19.57 5.78 -6.48
CA THR A 13 -18.74 6.40 -5.43
C THR A 13 -17.52 5.55 -5.11
N CYS A 14 -16.47 6.16 -4.54
CA CYS A 14 -15.32 5.40 -4.04
C CYS A 14 -15.68 4.43 -2.90
N TYR A 15 -16.78 4.70 -2.18
CA TYR A 15 -17.37 3.80 -1.19
C TYR A 15 -17.91 2.53 -1.83
N GLU A 16 -18.69 2.63 -2.91
CA GLU A 16 -19.29 1.46 -3.56
C GLU A 16 -18.28 0.53 -4.24
N LEU A 17 -17.14 1.08 -4.68
CA LEU A 17 -16.16 0.34 -5.46
C LEU A 17 -14.90 -0.06 -4.69
N GLY A 18 -14.37 0.82 -3.83
CA GLY A 18 -13.02 0.66 -3.27
C GLY A 18 -12.94 0.55 -1.75
N HIS A 19 -13.85 1.19 -1.01
CA HIS A 19 -13.83 1.18 0.46
C HIS A 19 -15.21 0.94 1.08
N CYS A 20 -15.86 -0.16 0.68
CA CYS A 20 -17.24 -0.49 1.03
C CYS A 20 -17.51 -0.69 2.54
N TRP A 21 -16.48 -0.68 3.38
CA TRP A 21 -16.61 -0.79 4.84
C TRP A 21 -16.80 0.55 5.55
N THR A 22 -16.51 1.69 4.91
CA THR A 22 -16.73 3.02 5.50
C THR A 22 -16.94 4.11 4.46
N PRO A 23 -17.92 5.00 4.59
CA PRO A 23 -18.13 6.09 3.61
C PRO A 23 -17.05 7.17 3.67
N TYR A 24 -16.21 7.20 4.71
CA TYR A 24 -15.21 8.24 4.92
C TYR A 24 -13.84 7.82 4.36
N CYS A 25 -13.39 8.46 3.27
CA CYS A 25 -12.11 8.13 2.60
C CYS A 25 -10.89 8.19 3.52
N LEU A 26 -10.85 9.18 4.43
CA LEU A 26 -9.73 9.31 5.37
C LEU A 26 -9.71 8.14 6.35
N LYS A 27 -10.88 7.76 6.89
CA LYS A 27 -11.02 6.61 7.78
C LYS A 27 -10.61 5.32 7.05
N ALA A 28 -11.08 5.12 5.83
CA ALA A 28 -10.70 3.99 4.98
C ALA A 28 -9.17 3.89 4.82
N SER A 29 -8.51 5.02 4.53
CA SER A 29 -7.06 5.06 4.38
C SER A 29 -6.33 4.73 5.68
N THR A 30 -6.79 5.27 6.82
CA THR A 30 -6.19 4.97 8.13
C THR A 30 -6.42 3.53 8.58
N ASP A 31 -7.57 2.95 8.26
CA ASP A 31 -7.89 1.55 8.60
C ASP A 31 -6.97 0.61 7.81
N VAL A 32 -6.82 0.84 6.50
CA VAL A 32 -5.87 0.11 5.66
C VAL A 32 -4.45 0.28 6.18
N SER A 33 -4.04 1.51 6.51
CA SER A 33 -2.69 1.77 7.03
C SER A 33 -2.39 0.96 8.29
N LYS A 34 -3.31 0.93 9.27
CA LYS A 34 -3.17 0.17 10.52
C LYS A 34 -3.09 -1.33 10.26
N ILE A 35 -3.98 -1.86 9.42
CA ILE A 35 -4.03 -3.30 9.12
C ILE A 35 -2.77 -3.72 8.36
N VAL A 36 -2.43 -3.00 7.29
CA VAL A 36 -1.25 -3.30 6.48
C VAL A 36 0.02 -3.19 7.30
N PHE A 37 0.16 -2.18 8.16
CA PHE A 37 1.32 -2.06 9.05
C PHE A 37 1.46 -3.27 9.98
N ARG A 38 0.35 -3.69 10.61
CA ARG A 38 0.35 -4.84 11.51
C ARG A 38 0.71 -6.14 10.80
N GLU A 39 0.11 -6.39 9.64
CA GLU A 39 0.35 -7.62 8.88
C GLU A 39 1.74 -7.61 8.22
N ALA A 40 2.19 -6.47 7.70
CA ALA A 40 3.53 -6.30 7.16
C ALA A 40 4.59 -6.59 8.23
N PHE A 41 4.42 -6.06 9.45
CA PHE A 41 5.34 -6.33 10.55
C PHE A 41 5.40 -7.81 10.91
N LYS A 42 4.26 -8.53 10.91
CA LYS A 42 4.22 -9.97 11.16
C LYS A 42 4.93 -10.75 10.04
N ILE A 43 4.66 -10.44 8.78
CA ILE A 43 5.23 -11.13 7.62
C ILE A 43 6.74 -10.92 7.59
N TYR A 44 7.21 -9.67 7.55
CA TYR A 44 8.63 -9.38 7.47
C TYR A 44 9.36 -9.73 8.76
N GLY A 45 8.77 -9.45 9.92
CA GLY A 45 9.35 -9.80 11.21
C GLY A 45 9.57 -11.30 11.37
N SER A 46 8.57 -12.13 11.03
CA SER A 46 8.73 -13.59 11.08
C SER A 46 9.77 -14.11 10.08
N LEU A 47 9.76 -13.59 8.84
CA LEU A 47 10.70 -13.99 7.80
C LEU A 47 12.16 -13.68 8.17
N TYR A 48 12.43 -12.46 8.64
CA TYR A 48 13.78 -12.08 9.05
C TYR A 48 14.20 -12.79 10.34
N LEU A 49 13.26 -13.14 11.22
CA LEU A 49 13.53 -13.86 12.46
C LEU A 49 13.96 -15.30 12.16
N ILE A 50 13.19 -16.01 11.33
CA ILE A 50 13.54 -17.36 10.86
C ILE A 50 14.91 -17.34 10.18
N THR A 51 15.16 -16.35 9.33
CA THR A 51 16.46 -16.18 8.66
C THR A 51 17.60 -15.97 9.66
N ALA A 52 17.39 -15.20 10.72
CA ALA A 52 18.38 -14.96 11.76
C ALA A 52 18.69 -16.22 12.59
N LEU A 53 17.66 -17.02 12.88
CA LEU A 53 17.77 -18.30 13.61
C LEU A 53 18.56 -19.34 12.80
N ILE A 54 18.22 -19.52 11.53
CA ILE A 54 18.93 -20.46 10.63
C ILE A 54 20.41 -20.08 10.51
N LYS A 55 20.71 -18.78 10.40
CA LYS A 55 22.08 -18.26 10.29
C LYS A 55 22.81 -18.13 11.63
N LYS A 56 22.21 -18.55 12.76
CA LYS A 56 22.77 -18.44 14.13
C LYS A 56 23.37 -17.06 14.43
N ARG A 57 22.68 -15.99 14.01
CA ARG A 57 23.19 -14.61 14.14
C ARG A 57 23.16 -14.14 15.61
N GLY A 58 24.21 -13.47 16.06
CA GLY A 58 24.30 -12.91 17.41
C GLY A 58 23.43 -11.66 17.62
N LEU A 59 23.23 -11.25 18.87
CA LEU A 59 22.37 -10.10 19.28
C LEU A 59 22.68 -8.78 18.55
N ARG A 60 23.94 -8.54 18.17
CA ARG A 60 24.34 -7.36 17.39
C ARG A 60 23.68 -7.28 16.01
N TYR A 61 23.39 -8.42 15.38
CA TYR A 61 22.68 -8.50 14.10
C TYR A 61 21.22 -8.06 14.24
N TYR A 62 20.57 -8.40 15.35
CA TYR A 62 19.19 -8.05 15.57
C TYR A 62 18.99 -6.53 15.61
N ALA A 63 19.83 -5.83 16.38
CA ALA A 63 19.76 -4.37 16.50
C ALA A 63 20.18 -3.64 15.20
N LYS A 64 21.25 -4.10 14.54
CA LYS A 64 21.82 -3.37 13.40
C LYS A 64 21.21 -3.69 12.04
N GLN A 65 20.57 -4.86 11.90
CA GLN A 65 20.14 -5.34 10.59
C GLN A 65 18.67 -5.81 10.61
N PHE A 66 18.29 -6.69 11.52
CA PHE A 66 16.91 -7.21 11.58
C PHE A 66 15.87 -6.10 11.78
N ILE A 67 16.03 -5.25 12.81
CA ILE A 67 15.09 -4.16 13.09
C ILE A 67 14.98 -3.18 11.90
N PRO A 68 16.09 -2.58 11.40
CA PRO A 68 15.97 -1.61 10.33
C PRO A 68 15.47 -2.22 9.02
N GLU A 69 15.82 -3.47 8.68
CA GLU A 69 15.28 -4.15 7.49
C GLU A 69 13.78 -4.44 7.65
N THR A 70 13.35 -4.95 8.81
CA THR A 70 11.92 -5.21 9.08
C THR A 70 11.11 -3.93 9.02
N VAL A 71 11.57 -2.86 9.68
CA VAL A 71 10.89 -1.56 9.69
C VAL A 71 10.83 -0.99 8.28
N ARG A 72 11.92 -1.08 7.49
CA ARG A 72 11.95 -0.58 6.10
C ARG A 72 10.93 -1.30 5.22
N SER A 73 10.91 -2.63 5.25
CA SER A 73 9.96 -3.43 4.45
C SER A 73 8.52 -3.21 4.91
N THR A 74 8.31 -3.02 6.22
CA THR A 74 7.00 -2.67 6.79
C THR A 74 6.53 -1.30 6.28
N ILE A 75 7.41 -0.29 6.31
CA ILE A 75 7.11 1.06 5.81
C ILE A 75 6.82 1.02 4.31
N PHE A 76 7.62 0.30 3.51
CA PHE A 76 7.40 0.14 2.08
C PHE A 76 5.98 -0.38 1.79
N LEU A 77 5.60 -1.51 2.41
CA LEU A 77 4.29 -2.11 2.16
C LEU A 77 3.14 -1.24 2.69
N THR A 78 3.33 -0.60 3.84
CA THR A 78 2.35 0.30 4.45
C THR A 78 2.10 1.53 3.58
N ILE A 79 3.17 2.16 3.08
CA ILE A 79 3.09 3.31 2.17
C ILE A 79 2.37 2.90 0.90
N ASN A 80 2.75 1.78 0.29
CA ASN A 80 2.13 1.30 -0.95
C ASN A 80 0.61 1.09 -0.78
N GLY A 81 0.20 0.31 0.22
CA GLY A 81 -1.23 0.03 0.45
C GLY A 81 -2.04 1.25 0.85
N THR A 82 -1.47 2.13 1.70
CA THR A 82 -2.15 3.35 2.16
C THR A 82 -2.29 4.39 1.05
N LEU A 83 -1.22 4.62 0.27
CA LEU A 83 -1.29 5.55 -0.85
C LEU A 83 -2.20 5.05 -1.96
N PHE A 84 -2.25 3.74 -2.20
CA PHE A 84 -3.16 3.18 -3.20
C PHE A 84 -4.61 3.57 -2.90
N ILE A 85 -5.10 3.31 -1.67
CA ILE A 85 -6.48 3.63 -1.31
C ILE A 85 -6.73 5.14 -1.22
N ALA A 86 -5.74 5.91 -0.75
CA ALA A 86 -5.85 7.37 -0.70
C ALA A 86 -5.95 7.98 -2.11
N LEU A 87 -5.06 7.58 -3.02
CA LEU A 87 -5.02 8.07 -4.40
C LEU A 87 -6.23 7.60 -5.20
N PHE A 88 -6.75 6.39 -4.96
CA PHE A 88 -8.01 5.93 -5.52
C PHE A 88 -9.16 6.89 -5.20
N CYS A 89 -9.25 7.35 -3.95
CA CYS A 89 -10.26 8.32 -3.51
C CYS A 89 -10.01 9.72 -4.07
N VAL A 90 -8.76 10.19 -4.05
CA VAL A 90 -8.38 11.52 -4.55
C VAL A 90 -8.72 11.64 -6.03
N TRP A 91 -8.37 10.64 -6.83
CA TRP A 91 -8.55 10.70 -8.27
C TRP A 91 -10.04 10.59 -8.68
N ARG A 92 -10.86 9.90 -7.89
CA ARG A 92 -12.33 9.94 -8.01
C ARG A 92 -12.91 11.34 -7.76
N ARG A 93 -12.34 12.09 -6.79
CA ARG A 93 -12.74 13.48 -6.51
C ARG A 93 -12.27 14.44 -7.60
N LEU A 94 -11.07 14.24 -8.14
CA LEU A 94 -10.53 15.09 -9.19
C LEU A 94 -11.25 14.93 -10.53
N LEU A 95 -11.58 13.69 -10.92
CA LEU A 95 -12.21 13.42 -12.22
C LEU A 95 -13.73 13.36 -12.19
N GLY A 96 -14.35 13.31 -11.01
CA GLY A 96 -15.81 13.21 -10.90
C GLY A 96 -16.41 11.85 -11.26
N CYS A 97 -15.62 10.91 -11.82
CA CYS A 97 -16.01 9.51 -12.02
C CYS A 97 -14.80 8.57 -12.12
N PHE A 98 -15.06 7.25 -12.19
CA PHE A 98 -14.01 6.26 -12.41
C PHE A 98 -13.84 5.91 -13.88
N TYR A 99 -12.59 5.91 -14.33
CA TYR A 99 -12.19 5.32 -15.60
C TYR A 99 -11.33 4.10 -15.33
N PHE A 100 -11.25 3.15 -16.25
CA PHE A 100 -10.46 1.91 -16.07
C PHE A 100 -9.00 2.16 -15.66
N LEU A 101 -8.34 3.16 -16.26
CA LEU A 101 -6.96 3.53 -15.90
C LEU A 101 -6.87 4.23 -14.55
N ASN A 102 -7.86 5.05 -14.24
CA ASN A 102 -7.93 5.78 -12.98
C ASN A 102 -8.24 4.84 -11.79
N SER A 103 -9.17 3.91 -11.96
CA SER A 103 -9.67 3.09 -10.85
C SER A 103 -8.60 2.19 -10.23
N SER A 104 -7.48 1.93 -10.90
CA SER A 104 -6.44 1.06 -10.33
C SER A 104 -5.04 1.38 -10.83
N PHE A 105 -4.85 1.57 -12.14
CA PHE A 105 -3.51 1.70 -12.71
C PHE A 105 -2.78 2.96 -12.22
N LEU A 106 -3.41 4.14 -12.29
CA LEU A 106 -2.79 5.38 -11.86
C LEU A 106 -2.51 5.41 -10.33
N PRO A 107 -3.49 5.10 -9.45
CA PRO A 107 -3.23 5.00 -8.01
C PRO A 107 -2.11 4.03 -7.68
N ALA A 108 -2.09 2.85 -8.31
CA ALA A 108 -1.04 1.85 -8.09
C ALA A 108 0.33 2.33 -8.58
N TYR A 109 0.41 2.99 -9.72
CA TYR A 109 1.66 3.51 -10.26
C TYR A 109 2.30 4.54 -9.32
N PHE A 110 1.52 5.52 -8.87
CA PHE A 110 2.00 6.55 -7.93
C PHE A 110 2.28 5.98 -6.53
N ALA A 111 1.45 5.07 -6.03
CA ALA A 111 1.67 4.40 -4.75
C ALA A 111 2.95 3.54 -4.76
N ALA A 112 3.17 2.77 -5.83
CA ALA A 112 4.38 1.97 -5.96
C ALA A 112 5.62 2.86 -6.15
N GLY A 113 5.54 3.91 -6.98
CA GLY A 113 6.64 4.85 -7.18
C GLY A 113 7.06 5.53 -5.86
N THR A 114 6.10 6.02 -5.08
CA THR A 114 6.38 6.64 -3.78
C THR A 114 6.90 5.63 -2.76
N ALA A 115 6.37 4.41 -2.72
CA ALA A 115 6.88 3.34 -1.86
C ALA A 115 8.34 2.99 -2.18
N ILE A 116 8.70 2.84 -3.46
CA ILE A 116 10.07 2.56 -3.90
C ILE A 116 11.02 3.70 -3.52
N LEU A 117 10.58 4.95 -3.66
CA LEU A 117 11.38 6.10 -3.24
C LEU A 117 11.62 6.09 -1.72
N ALA A 118 10.62 5.72 -0.91
CA ALA A 118 10.76 5.56 0.53
C ALA A 118 11.67 4.38 0.91
N GLU A 119 11.72 3.33 0.08
CA GLU A 119 12.59 2.16 0.29
C GLU A 119 14.01 2.37 -0.24
N ARG A 120 14.32 3.36 -1.07
CA ARG A 120 15.71 3.57 -1.56
C ARG A 120 16.60 4.16 -0.47
N LYS A 121 17.77 3.55 -0.24
CA LYS A 121 18.84 4.13 0.59
C LYS A 121 19.50 5.18 -0.29
N SER A 122 19.41 6.45 0.09
CA SER A 122 20.19 7.54 -0.50
C SER A 122 21.68 7.30 -0.32
#